data_AF-A0A7J6VX88-F1
#
_entry.id   AF-A0A7J6VX88-F1
#
_cell.length_a   1.000
_cell.length_b   1.000
_cell.length_c   1.000
_cell.angle_alpha   90.00
_cell.angle_beta   90.00
_cell.angle_gamma   90.00
#
_symmetry.space_group_name_H-M   'P 1'
#
loop_
_entity.id
_entity.type
_entity.pdbx_description
1 polymer ?
#
loop_
_entity_poly.entity_id
_entity_poly.type
_entity_poly.pdbx_seq_one_letter_code
_entity_poly.pdbx_strand_id
1 'polypeptide(L)' 'AGGLQDKEGSLRELIVGKDDELLQTETRSITRADVAEVCIQALQFEEAKFKAFDLASKPEGTGEPTKDFKALFSQVATRF' A
#
# COMPACT_ATOMS: atom_id res chain seq x y z
N ALA A 1 -5.66 16.11 -7.58
CA ALA A 1 -5.45 14.70 -7.99
C ALA A 1 -5.48 13.82 -6.74
N GLY A 2 -6.13 12.65 -6.79
CA GLY A 2 -6.38 11.78 -5.63
C GLY A 2 -5.17 11.01 -5.12
N GLY A 3 -4.11 11.72 -4.67
CA GLY A 3 -2.98 11.11 -3.96
C GLY A 3 -1.94 10.35 -4.82
N LEU A 4 -2.18 10.14 -6.12
CA LEU A 4 -1.23 9.45 -7.01
C LEU A 4 -0.06 10.34 -7.45
N GLN A 5 1.16 9.81 -7.33
CA GLN A 5 2.41 10.51 -7.67
C GLN A 5 3.18 9.81 -8.80
N ASP A 6 3.79 10.59 -9.70
CA ASP A 6 4.69 10.12 -10.76
C ASP A 6 6.15 10.16 -10.27
N LYS A 7 6.52 9.16 -9.48
CA LYS A 7 7.87 8.99 -8.91
C LYS A 7 8.28 7.53 -8.95
N GLU A 8 9.56 7.28 -8.71
CA GLU A 8 10.11 5.94 -8.57
C GLU A 8 9.45 5.19 -7.39
N GLY A 9 9.11 3.92 -7.63
CA GLY A 9 8.50 3.02 -6.64
C GLY A 9 9.53 2.20 -5.87
N SER A 10 9.07 1.37 -4.95
CA SER A 10 9.89 0.47 -4.11
C SER A 10 10.89 1.16 -3.19
N LEU A 11 10.76 2.47 -2.98
CA LEU A 11 11.61 3.29 -2.10
C LEU A 11 10.93 3.69 -0.78
N ARG A 12 9.65 3.36 -0.61
CA ARG A 12 8.82 3.83 0.51
C ARG A 12 8.24 2.66 1.28
N GLU A 13 7.99 2.90 2.56
CA GLU A 13 7.18 2.00 3.37
C GLU A 13 5.72 2.15 2.95
N LEU A 14 5.11 1.06 2.49
CA LEU A 14 3.70 0.98 2.16
C LEU A 14 2.89 0.75 3.43
N ILE A 15 1.76 1.44 3.52
CA ILE A 15 0.81 1.28 4.62
C ILE A 15 -0.56 0.91 4.06
N VAL A 16 -1.24 0.02 4.77
CA VAL A 16 -2.62 -0.37 4.48
C VAL A 16 -3.55 0.25 5.51
N GLY A 17 -4.73 0.67 5.07
CA GLY A 17 -5.79 1.21 5.91
C GLY A 17 -7.13 0.58 5.59
N LYS A 18 -8.17 1.06 6.27
CA LYS A 18 -9.55 0.61 6.09
C LYS A 18 -10.47 1.83 6.14
N ASP A 19 -11.61 1.76 5.46
CA ASP A 19 -12.71 2.72 5.59
C ASP A 19 -12.28 4.20 5.46
N ASP A 20 -11.38 4.50 4.53
CA ASP A 20 -10.83 5.84 4.26
C ASP A 20 -10.07 6.49 5.44
N GLU A 21 -9.68 5.72 6.46
CA GLU A 21 -8.97 6.23 7.65
C GLU A 21 -7.67 6.97 7.29
N LEU A 22 -7.00 6.55 6.22
CA LEU A 22 -5.76 7.19 5.74
C LEU A 22 -5.98 8.64 5.31
N LEU A 23 -7.18 9.01 4.85
CA LEU A 23 -7.50 10.39 4.44
C LEU A 23 -7.47 11.38 5.60
N GLN A 24 -7.62 10.90 6.84
CA GLN A 24 -7.53 11.69 8.07
C GLN A 24 -6.09 11.88 8.55
N THR A 25 -5.12 11.27 7.87
CA THR A 25 -3.69 11.37 8.19
C THR A 25 -2.93 12.21 7.17
N GLU A 26 -1.67 12.51 7.46
CA GLU A 26 -0.76 13.10 6.47
C GLU A 26 -0.30 12.09 5.41
N THR A 27 -0.48 10.79 5.65
CA THR A 27 -0.04 9.70 4.76
C THR A 27 -1.19 9.19 3.90
N ARG A 28 -1.51 9.95 2.86
CA ARG A 28 -2.68 9.74 1.98
C ARG A 28 -2.34 9.77 0.49
N SER A 29 -1.08 9.47 0.17
CA SER A 29 -0.58 9.47 -1.21
C SER A 29 0.29 8.25 -1.45
N ILE A 30 0.38 7.83 -2.71
CA ILE A 30 1.20 6.71 -3.15
C ILE A 30 1.72 6.96 -4.57
N THR A 31 2.85 6.38 -4.93
CA THR A 31 3.33 6.44 -6.31
C THR A 31 2.55 5.48 -7.21
N ARG A 32 2.41 5.83 -8.49
CA ARG A 32 1.80 4.91 -9.47
C ARG A 32 2.59 3.61 -9.61
N ALA A 33 3.91 3.67 -9.46
CA ALA A 33 4.78 2.49 -9.51
C ALA A 33 4.50 1.53 -8.33
N ASP A 34 4.33 2.05 -7.11
CA ASP A 34 4.01 1.24 -5.93
C ASP A 34 2.62 0.60 -6.02
N VAL A 35 1.64 1.31 -6.60
CA VAL A 35 0.32 0.73 -6.89
C VAL A 35 0.46 -0.45 -7.86
N ALA A 36 1.22 -0.29 -8.95
CA ALA A 36 1.45 -1.36 -9.91
C ALA A 36 2.15 -2.57 -9.24
N GLU A 37 3.17 -2.33 -8.41
CA GLU A 37 3.88 -3.38 -7.70
C GLU A 37 2.95 -4.16 -6.76
N VAL A 38 2.12 -3.48 -5.97
CA VAL A 38 1.13 -4.16 -5.11
C VAL A 38 0.15 -5.00 -5.93
N CYS A 39 -0.29 -4.52 -7.09
CA CYS A 39 -1.14 -5.32 -8.00
C CYS A 39 -0.43 -6.60 -8.47
N ILE A 40 0.86 -6.52 -8.83
CA ILE A 40 1.64 -7.69 -9.27
C ILE A 40 1.87 -8.65 -8.10
N GLN A 41 2.22 -8.14 -6.93
CA GLN A 41 2.47 -8.96 -5.74
C GLN A 41 1.18 -9.65 -5.26
N ALA A 42 0.02 -8.99 -5.34
CA ALA A 42 -1.26 -9.59 -4.96
C ALA A 42 -1.63 -10.85 -5.75
N LEU A 43 -1.09 -11.02 -6.97
CA LEU A 43 -1.28 -12.25 -7.76
C LEU A 43 -0.49 -13.45 -7.22
N GLN A 44 0.54 -13.21 -6.40
CA GLN A 44 1.48 -14.23 -5.94
C GLN A 44 1.18 -14.75 -4.53
N PHE A 45 0.32 -14.08 -3.77
CA PHE A 45 0.03 -14.40 -2.37
C PHE A 45 -1.45 -14.71 -2.15
N GLU A 46 -1.73 -15.86 -1.53
CA GLU A 46 -3.09 -16.24 -1.13
C GLU A 46 -3.68 -15.25 -0.12
N GLU A 47 -2.84 -14.63 0.71
CA GLU A 47 -3.21 -13.65 1.72
C GLU A 47 -3.84 -12.38 1.13
N ALA A 48 -3.66 -12.11 -0.17
CA ALA A 48 -4.29 -11.00 -0.88
C ALA A 48 -5.73 -11.30 -1.36
N LYS A 49 -6.15 -12.58 -1.38
CA LYS A 49 -7.49 -12.96 -1.84
C LYS A 49 -8.57 -12.57 -0.84
N PHE A 50 -9.71 -12.13 -1.37
CA PHE A 50 -10.87 -11.70 -0.58
C PHE A 50 -10.53 -10.58 0.42
N LYS A 51 -9.59 -9.70 0.06
CA LYS A 51 -9.19 -8.55 0.87
C LYS A 51 -9.62 -7.25 0.21
N ALA A 52 -10.05 -6.30 1.02
CA ALA A 52 -10.24 -4.91 0.65
C ALA A 52 -9.46 -4.04 1.65
N PHE A 53 -8.69 -3.09 1.13
CA PHE A 53 -7.86 -2.18 1.92
C PHE A 53 -7.57 -0.91 1.14
N ASP A 54 -7.37 0.17 1.87
CA ASP A 54 -6.80 1.41 1.35
C ASP A 54 -5.28 1.31 1.34
N LEU A 55 -4.64 2.00 0.40
CA LEU A 55 -3.20 1.91 0.22
C LEU A 55 -2.57 3.30 0.11
N ALA A 56 -1.56 3.55 0.93
CA ALA A 56 -0.71 4.74 0.85
C ALA A 56 0.76 4.38 1.11
N SER A 57 1.65 5.36 1.03
CA SER A 57 3.06 5.20 1.38
C SER A 57 3.55 6.33 2.27
N LYS A 58 4.36 6.03 3.27
CA LYS A 58 5.11 7.05 4.02
C LYS A 58 6.03 7.83 3.08
N PRO A 59 6.43 9.06 3.45
CA PRO A 59 7.49 9.75 2.72
C PRO A 59 8.75 8.89 2.60
N GLU A 60 9.49 9.09 1.52
CA GLU A 60 10.76 8.40 1.30
C GLU A 60 11.76 8.75 2.41
N GLY A 61 12.47 7.74 2.92
CA GLY A 61 13.46 7.91 3.99
C GLY A 61 12.89 8.03 5.41
N THR A 62 11.56 7.99 5.60
CA THR A 62 10.94 8.02 6.95
C THR A 62 10.52 6.65 7.46
N GLY A 63 10.70 5.60 6.65
CA GLY A 63 10.39 4.22 6.96
C GLY A 63 11.20 3.27 6.08
N GLU A 64 11.08 1.97 6.35
CA GLU A 64 11.79 0.94 5.57
C GLU A 64 11.00 0.58 4.30
N PRO A 65 11.63 0.54 3.11
CA PRO A 65 10.93 0.13 1.89
C PRO A 65 10.30 -1.25 2.03
N THR A 66 9.01 -1.36 1.70
CA THR A 66 8.28 -2.62 1.83
C THR A 66 8.81 -3.67 0.85
N LYS A 67 9.29 -4.79 1.39
CA LYS A 67 9.78 -5.95 0.63
C LYS A 67 9.03 -7.24 0.95
N ASP A 68 8.44 -7.33 2.14
CA ASP A 68 7.64 -8.47 2.58
C ASP A 68 6.15 -8.21 2.33
N PHE A 69 5.71 -8.48 1.11
CA PHE A 69 4.30 -8.32 0.72
C PHE A 69 3.39 -9.36 1.36
N LYS A 70 3.91 -10.54 1.73
CA LYS A 70 3.14 -11.53 2.48
C LYS A 70 2.72 -10.96 3.84
N ALA A 71 3.66 -10.34 4.56
CA ALA A 71 3.38 -9.66 5.81
C ALA A 71 2.44 -8.45 5.62
N LEU A 72 2.59 -7.69 4.54
CA LEU A 72 1.68 -6.59 4.20
C LEU A 72 0.22 -7.08 4.05
N PHE A 73 -0.02 -8.11 3.22
CA PHE A 73 -1.37 -8.64 2.99
C PHE A 73 -1.96 -9.37 4.21
N SER A 74 -1.10 -9.93 5.07
CA SER A 74 -1.52 -10.61 6.30
C SER A 74 -2.11 -9.66 7.34
N GLN A 75 -1.81 -8.36 7.27
CA GLN A 75 -2.37 -7.34 8.17
C GLN A 75 -3.85 -7.04 7.86
N VAL A 76 -4.33 -7.34 6.66
CA VAL A 76 -5.69 -7.03 6.23
C VAL A 76 -6.62 -8.21 6.56
N ALA A 77 -7.65 -8.00 7.37
CA ALA A 77 -8.70 -8.99 7.62
C ALA A 77 -10.04 -8.66 6.92
N THR A 78 -10.20 -7.41 6.48
CA THR A 78 -11.40 -6.86 5.86
C THR A 78 -11.64 -7.46 4.48
N ARG A 79 -12.90 -7.81 4.19
CA ARG A 79 -13.33 -8.33 2.88
C ARG A 79 -14.03 -7.29 2.01
N PHE A 80 -14.58 -6.25 2.63
CA PHE A 80 -15.18 -5.06 2.04
C PHE A 80 -15.21 -3.96 3.08
#